data_AF-A0A2T6BRW5-F1
#
_entry.id   AF-A0A2T6BRW5-F1
#
_cell.length_a   1.000
_cell.length_b   1.000
_cell.length_c   1.000
_cell.angle_alpha   90.00
_cell.angle_beta   90.00
_cell.angle_gamma   90.00
#
_symmetry.space_group_name_H-M   'P 1'
#
loop_
_entity.id
_entity.type
_entity.pdbx_description
1 polymer ?
#
loop_
_entity_poly.entity_id
_entity_poly.type
_entity_poly.pdbx_seq_one_letter_code
_entity_poly.pdbx_strand_id
1 'polypeptide(L)'
;MKEVHKNLHLSLSTAAILVVGVTYGLHPNTFLPLFFDFSVESTDLNHVFRAMMGCYFALGIYWGYSVLFQKHWRSATYSVIFFMGGLAAGRLLSIIVDGIPSTAFTVGTVLEILFVVWGCYNLKVYAKE
;
A
#
# COMPACT_ATOMS: atom_id res chain seq x y z
N MET A 1 -24.74 -3.23 8.55
CA MET A 1 -23.87 -2.05 8.33
C MET A 1 -22.46 -2.17 8.94
N LYS A 2 -22.26 -2.80 10.10
CA LYS A 2 -20.92 -3.00 10.71
C LYS A 2 -19.95 -3.78 9.81
N GLU A 3 -20.36 -4.93 9.28
CA GLU A 3 -19.56 -5.75 8.34
C GLU A 3 -19.12 -5.00 7.07
N VAL A 4 -19.96 -4.07 6.58
CA VAL A 4 -19.65 -3.26 5.39
C VAL A 4 -18.48 -2.32 5.67
N HIS A 5 -18.46 -1.65 6.83
CA HIS A 5 -17.38 -0.74 7.21
C HIS A 5 -16.09 -1.49 7.55
N LYS A 6 -16.22 -2.68 8.14
CA LYS A 6 -15.12 -3.58 8.48
C LYS A 6 -14.35 -4.04 7.23
N ASN A 7 -15.07 -4.39 6.16
CA ASN A 7 -14.46 -4.83 4.90
C ASN A 7 -14.05 -3.68 3.99
N LEU A 8 -14.66 -2.50 4.13
CA LEU A 8 -14.34 -1.34 3.29
C LEU A 8 -12.85 -0.96 3.38
N HIS A 9 -12.27 -0.98 4.58
CA HIS A 9 -10.85 -0.68 4.77
C HIS A 9 -9.93 -1.66 4.01
N LEU A 10 -10.17 -2.97 4.13
CA LEU A 10 -9.38 -3.98 3.43
C LEU A 10 -9.61 -3.92 1.91
N SER A 11 -10.84 -3.73 1.46
CA SER A 11 -11.17 -3.61 0.03
C SER A 11 -10.49 -2.39 -0.60
N LEU A 12 -10.52 -1.24 0.07
CA LEU A 12 -9.84 -0.03 -0.41
C LEU A 12 -8.32 -0.18 -0.36
N SER A 13 -7.77 -0.80 0.70
CA SER A 13 -6.33 -1.09 0.79
C SER A 13 -5.89 -2.02 -0.34
N THR A 14 -6.71 -3.03 -0.65
CA THR A 14 -6.48 -3.98 -1.76
C THR A 14 -6.49 -3.27 -3.10
N ALA A 15 -7.50 -2.46 -3.38
CA ALA A 15 -7.57 -1.70 -4.61
C ALA A 15 -6.37 -0.75 -4.75
N ALA A 16 -6.02 -0.02 -3.69
CA ALA A 16 -4.90 0.90 -3.68
C ALA A 16 -3.58 0.20 -4.00
N ILE A 17 -3.26 -0.91 -3.31
CA ILE A 17 -1.97 -1.58 -3.51
C ILE A 17 -1.86 -2.26 -4.88
N LEU A 18 -2.98 -2.75 -5.44
CA LEU A 18 -2.99 -3.33 -6.78
C LEU A 18 -2.81 -2.26 -7.85
N VAL A 19 -3.46 -1.11 -7.72
CA VAL A 19 -3.26 0.03 -8.64
C VAL A 19 -1.81 0.50 -8.58
N VAL A 20 -1.26 0.66 -7.37
CA VAL A 20 0.14 1.05 -7.19
C VAL A 20 1.09 -0.01 -7.78
N GLY A 21 0.82 -1.30 -7.55
CA GLY A 21 1.61 -2.40 -8.13
C GLY A 21 1.64 -2.36 -9.66
N VAL A 22 0.48 -2.11 -10.28
CA VAL A 22 0.37 -1.92 -11.73
C VAL A 22 1.23 -0.75 -12.22
N THR A 23 1.17 0.40 -11.53
CA THR A 23 1.97 1.57 -11.93
C THR A 23 3.48 1.32 -11.85
N TYR A 24 3.93 0.48 -10.92
CA TYR A 24 5.34 0.11 -10.82
C TYR A 24 5.77 -0.93 -11.87
N GLY A 25 5.02 -2.03 -12.08
CA GLY A 25 5.56 -3.19 -12.78
C GLY A 25 5.19 -3.36 -14.26
N LEU A 26 4.06 -2.84 -14.73
CA LEU A 26 3.59 -3.11 -16.10
C LEU A 26 4.49 -2.44 -17.15
N HIS A 27 4.61 -1.12 -17.08
CA HIS A 27 5.48 -0.31 -17.94
C HIS A 27 6.17 0.79 -17.10
N PRO A 28 7.15 0.42 -16.25
CA PRO A 28 7.85 1.36 -15.35
C PRO A 28 8.39 2.59 -16.10
N ASN A 29 8.95 2.40 -17.31
CA ASN A 29 9.53 3.48 -18.11
C ASN A 29 8.52 4.53 -18.58
N THR A 30 7.22 4.23 -18.56
CA THR A 30 6.17 5.15 -19.02
C THR A 30 5.37 5.70 -17.85
N PHE A 31 5.00 4.85 -16.89
CA PHE A 31 4.16 5.26 -15.77
C PHE A 31 4.95 6.01 -14.70
N LEU A 32 6.16 5.58 -14.35
CA LEU A 32 6.91 6.19 -13.25
C LEU A 32 7.34 7.64 -13.55
N PRO A 33 7.85 7.98 -14.74
CA PRO A 33 8.21 9.37 -15.05
C PRO A 33 7.01 10.34 -15.06
N LEU A 34 5.78 9.83 -15.16
CA LEU A 34 4.57 10.65 -15.13
C LEU A 34 4.21 11.10 -13.71
N PHE A 35 4.61 10.33 -12.69
CA PHE A 35 4.30 10.59 -11.28
C PHE A 35 5.54 10.99 -10.47
N PHE A 36 6.74 10.65 -10.95
CA PHE A 36 7.99 10.81 -10.23
C PHE A 36 9.04 11.50 -11.08
N ASP A 37 9.95 12.19 -10.40
CA ASP A 37 11.06 12.92 -11.01
C ASP A 37 12.26 11.99 -11.30
N PHE A 38 12.00 10.82 -11.91
CA PHE A 38 13.04 9.89 -12.33
C PHE A 38 12.60 9.03 -13.52
N SER A 39 13.57 8.66 -14.37
CA SER A 39 13.40 7.74 -15.49
C SER A 39 13.89 6.33 -15.15
N VAL A 40 13.23 5.32 -15.72
CA VAL A 40 13.70 3.94 -15.65
C VAL A 40 14.40 3.60 -16.96
N GLU A 41 15.73 3.57 -16.92
CA GLU A 41 16.53 3.46 -18.15
C GLU A 41 17.27 2.12 -18.27
N SER A 42 17.34 1.33 -17.21
CA SER A 42 18.05 0.04 -17.20
C SER A 42 17.09 -1.15 -17.10
N THR A 43 17.49 -2.27 -17.69
CA THR A 43 16.81 -3.57 -17.53
C THR A 43 16.78 -3.99 -16.08
N ASP A 44 17.83 -3.73 -15.31
CA ASP A 44 17.92 -4.10 -13.90
C ASP A 44 16.87 -3.36 -13.07
N LEU A 45 16.68 -2.07 -13.36
CA LEU A 45 15.67 -1.27 -12.68
C LEU A 45 14.25 -1.74 -13.03
N ASN A 46 14.02 -2.22 -14.27
CA ASN A 46 12.78 -2.91 -14.63
C ASN A 46 12.54 -4.18 -13.80
N HIS A 47 13.57 -4.99 -13.58
CA HIS A 47 13.48 -6.20 -12.76
C HIS A 47 13.14 -5.86 -11.31
N VAL A 48 13.75 -4.81 -10.73
CA VAL A 48 13.44 -4.34 -9.37
C VAL A 48 11.98 -3.89 -9.25
N PHE A 49 11.49 -3.06 -10.16
CA PHE A 49 10.10 -2.58 -10.12
C PHE A 49 9.07 -3.71 -10.33
N ARG A 50 9.36 -4.69 -11.20
CA ARG A 50 8.51 -5.88 -11.37
C ARG A 50 8.51 -6.79 -10.15
N ALA A 51 9.64 -6.94 -9.47
CA ALA A 51 9.70 -7.67 -8.21
C ALA A 51 8.84 -6.99 -7.13
N MET A 52 8.92 -5.66 -7.01
CA MET A 52 8.07 -4.89 -6.09
C MET A 52 6.59 -5.02 -6.44
N MET A 53 6.20 -4.98 -7.72
CA MET A 53 4.84 -5.27 -8.17
C MET A 53 4.38 -6.65 -7.68
N GLY A 54 5.24 -7.68 -7.82
CA GLY A 54 4.94 -9.03 -7.33
C GLY A 54 4.63 -9.06 -5.84
N CYS A 55 5.43 -8.37 -5.02
CA CYS A 55 5.17 -8.22 -3.58
C CYS A 55 3.83 -7.53 -3.31
N TYR A 56 3.52 -6.47 -4.06
CA TYR A 56 2.28 -5.69 -3.89
C TYR A 56 1.05 -6.51 -4.28
N PHE A 57 1.14 -7.31 -5.34
CA PHE A 57 0.08 -8.22 -5.75
C PHE A 57 -0.12 -9.37 -4.77
N ALA A 58 0.96 -9.95 -4.24
CA ALA A 58 0.86 -10.99 -3.22
C ALA A 58 0.08 -10.50 -1.99
N LEU A 59 0.38 -9.29 -1.51
CA LEU A 59 -0.34 -8.66 -0.40
C LEU A 59 -1.77 -8.28 -0.77
N GLY A 60 -1.99 -7.67 -1.95
CA GLY A 60 -3.33 -7.34 -2.43
C GLY A 60 -4.24 -8.56 -2.57
N ILE A 61 -3.72 -9.67 -3.09
CA ILE A 61 -4.45 -10.95 -3.16
C ILE A 61 -4.77 -11.46 -1.76
N TYR A 62 -3.82 -11.42 -0.83
CA TYR A 62 -4.06 -11.85 0.56
C TYR A 62 -5.13 -10.99 1.26
N TRP A 63 -5.11 -9.68 1.07
CA TRP A 63 -6.10 -8.78 1.64
C TRP A 63 -7.48 -8.99 1.00
N GLY A 64 -7.56 -9.12 -0.33
CA GLY A 64 -8.79 -9.43 -1.05
C GLY A 64 -9.37 -10.79 -0.66
N TYR A 65 -8.53 -11.81 -0.49
CA TYR A 65 -8.93 -13.11 0.05
C TYR A 65 -9.54 -12.97 1.45
N SER A 66 -8.95 -12.13 2.30
CA SER A 66 -9.42 -11.93 3.68
C SER A 66 -10.71 -11.12 3.78
N VAL A 67 -11.09 -10.37 2.72
CA VAL A 67 -12.42 -9.77 2.58
C VAL A 67 -13.49 -10.85 2.35
N LEU A 68 -13.18 -11.89 1.57
CA LEU A 68 -14.09 -13.00 1.32
C LEU A 68 -14.15 -13.97 2.51
N PHE A 69 -13.01 -14.20 3.17
CA PHE A 69 -12.87 -15.13 4.30
C PHE A 69 -12.57 -14.37 5.61
N GLN A 70 -13.64 -13.93 6.27
CA GLN A 70 -13.59 -13.11 7.49
C GLN A 70 -12.74 -13.71 8.64
N LYS A 71 -12.51 -15.02 8.64
CA LYS A 71 -11.61 -15.70 9.58
C LYS A 71 -10.19 -15.11 9.59
N HIS A 72 -9.73 -14.58 8.47
CA HIS A 72 -8.38 -14.01 8.33
C HIS A 72 -8.36 -12.47 8.39
N TRP A 73 -9.51 -11.83 8.58
CA TRP A 73 -9.66 -10.37 8.55
C TRP A 73 -8.70 -9.65 9.49
N ARG A 74 -8.56 -10.16 10.72
CA ARG A 74 -7.70 -9.54 11.75
C ARG A 74 -6.22 -9.61 11.36
N SER A 75 -5.76 -10.77 10.88
CA SER A 75 -4.39 -10.95 10.40
C SER A 75 -4.08 -10.09 9.17
N ALA A 76 -5.04 -9.99 8.24
CA ALA A 76 -4.90 -9.10 7.09
C ALA A 76 -4.84 -7.63 7.48
N THR A 77 -5.64 -7.20 8.46
CA THR A 77 -5.60 -5.82 8.95
C THR A 77 -4.26 -5.50 9.62
N TYR A 78 -3.69 -6.43 10.40
CA TYR A 78 -2.33 -6.27 10.91
C TYR A 78 -1.31 -6.16 9.77
N SER A 79 -1.42 -7.00 8.74
CA SER A 79 -0.55 -6.95 7.56
C SER A 79 -0.62 -5.59 6.86
N VAL A 80 -1.82 -5.01 6.67
CA VAL A 80 -1.98 -3.66 6.12
C VAL A 80 -1.28 -2.62 7.00
N ILE A 81 -1.48 -2.67 8.32
CA ILE A 81 -0.88 -1.72 9.27
C ILE A 81 0.65 -1.78 9.22
N PHE A 82 1.24 -2.98 9.28
CA PHE A 82 2.69 -3.12 9.26
C PHE A 82 3.28 -2.73 7.90
N PHE A 83 2.62 -3.10 6.81
CA PHE A 83 3.08 -2.78 5.47
C PHE A 83 3.01 -1.27 5.17
N MET A 84 1.82 -0.67 5.30
CA MET A 84 1.63 0.77 5.07
C MET A 84 2.38 1.60 6.11
N GLY A 85 2.46 1.15 7.36
CA GLY A 85 3.23 1.80 8.42
C GLY A 85 4.74 1.76 8.15
N GLY A 86 5.25 0.64 7.62
CA GLY A 86 6.64 0.53 7.20
C GLY A 86 6.98 1.49 6.06
N LEU A 87 6.11 1.60 5.04
CA LEU A 87 6.27 2.57 3.95
C LEU A 87 6.26 4.01 4.47
N ALA A 88 5.25 4.37 5.28
CA ALA A 88 5.13 5.70 5.86
C ALA A 88 6.35 6.05 6.72
N ALA A 89 6.82 5.13 7.56
CA ALA A 89 8.00 5.34 8.40
C ALA A 89 9.28 5.57 7.58
N GLY A 90 9.50 4.75 6.54
CA GLY A 90 10.63 4.91 5.63
C GLY A 90 10.60 6.25 4.88
N ARG A 91 9.40 6.68 4.42
CA ARG A 91 9.22 7.96 3.75
C ARG A 91 9.36 9.15 4.68
N LEU A 92 8.86 9.07 5.91
CA LEU A 92 9.06 10.12 6.92
C LEU A 92 10.56 10.28 7.23
N LEU A 93 11.29 9.17 7.35
CA LEU A 93 12.74 9.22 7.52
C LEU A 93 13.42 9.90 6.32
N SER A 94 13.08 9.51 5.09
CA SER A 94 13.64 10.15 3.89
C SER A 94 13.26 11.63 3.79
N ILE A 95 12.04 12.03 4.19
CA ILE A 95 11.65 13.46 4.24
C ILE A 95 12.53 14.25 5.20
N ILE A 96 12.87 13.65 6.35
CA ILE A 96 13.72 14.28 7.37
C ILE A 96 15.17 14.39 6.89
N VAL A 97 15.68 13.37 6.19
CA VAL A 97 17.09 13.28 5.79
C VAL A 97 17.37 13.95 4.44
N ASP A 98 16.53 13.69 3.44
CA ASP A 98 16.74 14.05 2.03
C ASP A 98 15.84 15.21 1.56
N GLY A 99 14.84 15.61 2.36
CA GLY A 99 13.89 16.68 2.04
C GLY A 99 12.59 16.21 1.39
N ILE A 100 11.76 17.16 0.93
CA ILE A 100 10.41 16.85 0.45
C ILE A 100 10.45 16.16 -0.93
N PRO A 101 9.88 14.95 -1.09
CA PRO A 101 9.87 14.23 -2.35
C PRO A 101 8.80 14.79 -3.32
N SER A 102 8.63 14.16 -4.48
CA SER A 102 7.60 14.53 -5.45
C SER A 102 6.19 14.53 -4.84
N THR A 103 5.28 15.33 -5.40
CA THR A 103 3.88 15.44 -4.93
C THR A 103 3.20 14.08 -4.81
N ALA A 104 3.47 13.15 -5.73
CA ALA A 104 2.92 11.80 -5.69
C ALA A 104 3.37 11.03 -4.44
N PHE A 105 4.65 11.12 -4.08
CA PHE A 105 5.18 10.49 -2.86
C PHE A 105 4.60 11.13 -1.59
N THR A 106 4.44 12.46 -1.55
CA THR A 106 3.82 13.14 -0.40
C THR A 106 2.37 12.69 -0.22
N VAL A 107 1.57 12.68 -1.29
CA VAL A 107 0.17 12.23 -1.25
C VAL A 107 0.10 10.75 -0.84
N GLY A 108 0.97 9.90 -1.38
CA GLY A 108 1.04 8.50 -0.99
C GLY A 108 1.35 8.32 0.49
N THR A 109 2.28 9.12 1.05
CA THR A 109 2.65 9.05 2.47
C THR A 109 1.47 9.41 3.38
N VAL A 110 0.71 10.44 3.00
CA VAL A 110 -0.51 10.83 3.75
C VAL A 110 -1.54 9.71 3.71
N LEU A 111 -1.79 9.12 2.53
CA LEU A 111 -2.72 7.99 2.40
C LEU A 111 -2.27 6.79 3.23
N GLU A 112 -0.99 6.43 3.19
CA GLU A 112 -0.42 5.34 3.98
C GLU A 112 -0.69 5.53 5.48
N ILE A 113 -0.46 6.74 6.01
CA ILE A 113 -0.75 7.08 7.41
C ILE A 113 -2.25 6.96 7.71
N LEU A 114 -3.12 7.46 6.83
CA LEU A 114 -4.58 7.34 7.00
C LEU A 114 -5.03 5.88 7.05
N PHE A 115 -4.51 5.02 6.18
CA PHE A 115 -4.81 3.59 6.18
C PHE A 115 -4.33 2.89 7.45
N VAL A 116 -3.19 3.28 8.01
CA VAL A 116 -2.67 2.78 9.29
C VAL A 116 -3.60 3.18 10.44
N VAL A 117 -3.97 4.46 10.52
CA VAL A 117 -4.88 4.95 11.58
C VAL A 117 -6.23 4.25 11.50
N TRP A 118 -6.78 4.11 10.29
CA TRP A 118 -8.04 3.40 10.08
C TRP A 118 -7.94 1.91 10.44
N GLY A 119 -6.85 1.24 10.06
CA GLY A 119 -6.60 -0.15 10.45
C GLY A 119 -6.57 -0.32 11.97
N CYS A 120 -5.83 0.54 12.68
CA CYS A 120 -5.78 0.55 14.14
C CYS A 120 -7.15 0.80 14.78
N TYR A 121 -7.94 1.72 14.22
CA TYR A 121 -9.30 1.98 14.67
C TYR A 121 -10.20 0.76 14.48
N ASN A 122 -10.17 0.14 13.29
CA ASN A 122 -10.92 -1.06 12.98
C ASN A 122 -10.57 -2.21 13.95
N LEU A 123 -9.27 -2.44 14.22
CA LEU A 123 -8.85 -3.46 15.17
C LEU A 123 -9.37 -3.22 16.59
N LYS A 124 -9.52 -1.95 17.02
CA LYS A 124 -10.09 -1.61 18.34
C LYS A 124 -11.59 -1.81 18.38
N VAL A 125 -12.31 -1.38 17.34
CA VAL A 125 -13.77 -1.46 17.26
C VAL A 125 -14.25 -2.90 17.15
N TYR A 126 -13.57 -3.71 16.33
CA TYR A 126 -13.94 -5.10 16.06
C TYR A 126 -13.09 -6.10 16.87
N ALA A 127 -12.42 -5.66 17.94
CA ALA A 127 -11.53 -6.51 18.75
C ALA A 127 -12.22 -7.69 19.45
N LYS A 128 -13.55 -7.58 19.64
CA LYS A 128 -14.41 -8.51 20.40
C LYS A 128 -15.29 -9.41 19.53
N GLU A 129 -15.20 -9.26 18.20
CA GLU A 129 -15.76 -10.22 17.24
C GLU A 129 -14.74 -11.31 16.92
#